data_AF-A0A9D1B2U1-F1
#
_entry.id   AF-A0A9D1B2U1-F1
#
_cell.length_a   1.000
_cell.length_b   1.000
_cell.length_c   1.000
_cell.angle_alpha   90.00
_cell.angle_beta   90.00
_cell.angle_gamma   90.00
#
_symmetry.space_group_name_H-M   'P 1'
#
loop_
_entity.id
_entity.type
_entity.pdbx_description
1 polymer ?
#
loop_
_entity_poly.entity_id
_entity_poly.type
_entity_poly.pdbx_seq_one_letter_code
_entity_poly.pdbx_strand_id
1 'polypeptide(L)'
;MRHLRPEGVLVANFVNGGEFRHCALNTVPALRRRLAAVFSLTSVQNENRVGVFARFPATSAGLRRRLRQHPQLAAALAAGRLRYRIRARA
;
A
#
# COMPACT_ATOMS: atom_id res chain seq x y z
N MET A 1 -9.07 -5.84 13.53
CA MET A 1 -7.60 -5.85 13.40
C MET A 1 -6.90 -6.22 14.71
N ARG A 2 -7.42 -7.22 15.45
CA ARG A 2 -6.91 -7.58 16.78
C ARG A 2 -5.50 -8.19 16.77
N HIS A 3 -5.15 -8.88 15.69
CA HIS A 3 -3.86 -9.58 15.53
C HIS A 3 -2.80 -8.76 14.79
N LEU A 4 -3.12 -7.53 14.38
CA LEU A 4 -2.16 -6.66 13.71
C LEU A 4 -1.44 -5.82 14.76
N ARG A 5 -0.10 -5.96 14.83
CA ARG A 5 0.76 -5.11 15.67
C ARG A 5 0.52 -3.62 15.36
N PRO A 6 0.81 -2.69 16.28
CA PRO A 6 0.63 -1.26 16.04
C PRO A 6 1.32 -0.75 14.76
N GLU A 7 2.53 -1.24 14.49
CA GLU A 7 3.34 -0.95 13.29
C GLU A 7 3.10 -1.95 12.16
N GLY A 8 2.19 -2.90 12.36
CA GLY A 8 1.81 -3.88 11.37
C GLY A 8 1.08 -3.23 10.19
N VAL A 9 1.25 -3.83 9.02
CA VAL A 9 0.62 -3.41 7.78
C VAL A 9 -0.22 -4.56 7.25
N LEU A 10 -1.46 -4.28 6.89
CA LEU A 10 -2.29 -5.21 6.13
C LEU A 10 -2.08 -4.94 4.64
N VAL A 11 -1.75 -5.98 3.88
CA VAL A 11 -1.58 -5.93 2.43
C VAL A 11 -2.59 -6.87 1.80
N ALA A 12 -3.38 -6.37 0.85
CA ALA A 12 -4.37 -7.15 0.14
C ALA A 12 -4.26 -6.90 -1.37
N ASN A 13 -4.34 -7.96 -2.17
CA ASN A 13 -4.38 -7.88 -3.62
C ASN A 13 -5.83 -7.82 -4.09
N PHE A 14 -6.13 -6.91 -5.01
CA PHE A 14 -7.44 -6.75 -5.64
C PHE A 14 -7.29 -6.92 -7.14
N VAL A 15 -8.28 -7.52 -7.78
CA VAL A 15 -8.26 -7.78 -9.22
C VAL A 15 -8.20 -6.47 -10.01
N ASN A 16 -8.90 -5.44 -9.52
CA ASN A 16 -8.96 -4.15 -10.19
C ASN A 16 -9.19 -2.98 -9.22
N GLY A 17 -9.27 -1.77 -9.79
CA GLY A 17 -9.50 -0.55 -9.04
C GLY A 17 -10.89 -0.42 -8.42
N GLY A 18 -11.90 -1.09 -8.96
CA GLY A 18 -13.26 -1.13 -8.43
C GLY A 18 -13.32 -1.90 -7.12
N GLU A 19 -12.81 -3.13 -7.09
CA GLU A 19 -12.78 -3.96 -5.87
C GLU A 19 -12.01 -3.28 -4.74
N PHE A 20 -10.84 -2.69 -5.05
CA PHE A 20 -10.08 -1.94 -4.05
C PHE A 20 -10.91 -0.80 -3.45
N ARG A 21 -11.61 0.00 -4.28
CA ARG A 21 -12.41 1.13 -3.78
C ARG A 21 -13.58 0.68 -2.92
N HIS A 22 -14.21 -0.45 -3.26
CA HIS A 22 -15.42 -0.93 -2.58
C HIS A 22 -15.15 -1.90 -1.44
N CYS A 23 -13.88 -2.27 -1.18
CA CYS A 23 -13.55 -3.16 -0.07
C CYS A 23 -13.91 -2.55 1.30
N ALA A 24 -14.21 -3.41 2.27
CA ALA A 24 -14.67 -3.01 3.59
C ALA A 24 -13.70 -2.05 4.33
N LEU A 25 -12.39 -2.12 4.03
CA LEU A 25 -11.38 -1.24 4.62
C LEU A 25 -11.51 0.21 4.15
N ASN A 26 -12.11 0.44 2.99
CA ASN A 26 -12.39 1.76 2.43
C ASN A 26 -13.84 2.19 2.64
N THR A 27 -14.80 1.26 2.67
CA THR A 27 -16.24 1.59 2.70
C THR A 27 -16.89 1.51 4.07
N VAL A 28 -16.36 0.71 5.01
CA VAL A 28 -16.93 0.59 6.37
C VAL A 28 -16.29 1.62 7.29
N PRO A 29 -17.04 2.64 7.79
CA PRO A 29 -16.45 3.75 8.54
C PRO A 29 -15.73 3.32 9.82
N ALA A 30 -16.22 2.30 10.51
CA ALA A 30 -15.60 1.77 11.72
C ALA A 30 -14.22 1.13 11.46
N LEU A 31 -14.02 0.55 10.26
CA LEU A 31 -12.72 0.01 9.85
C LEU A 31 -11.82 1.11 9.31
N ARG A 32 -12.35 2.02 8.47
CA ARG A 32 -11.58 3.13 7.89
C ARG A 32 -10.96 4.04 8.96
N ARG A 33 -11.71 4.34 10.03
CA ARG A 33 -11.23 5.16 11.18
C ARG A 33 -10.07 4.53 11.95
N ARG A 34 -9.86 3.22 11.84
CA ARG A 34 -8.72 2.53 12.47
C ARG A 34 -7.42 2.67 11.68
N LEU A 35 -7.48 3.23 10.47
CA LEU A 35 -6.36 3.35 9.55
C LEU A 35 -5.88 4.79 9.51
N ALA A 36 -4.60 5.00 9.81
CA ALA A 36 -3.94 6.29 9.71
C ALA A 36 -3.42 6.57 8.30
N ALA A 37 -3.14 5.53 7.51
CA ALA A 37 -2.70 5.68 6.13
C ALA A 37 -3.18 4.52 5.24
N VAL A 38 -3.58 4.86 4.01
CA VAL A 38 -3.98 3.90 2.99
C VAL A 38 -3.28 4.25 1.68
N PHE A 39 -2.72 3.24 1.02
CA PHE A 39 -2.08 3.37 -0.28
C PHE A 39 -2.61 2.34 -1.26
N SER A 40 -2.60 2.71 -2.54
CA SER A 40 -2.73 1.77 -3.64
C SER A 40 -1.42 1.70 -4.41
N LEU A 41 -0.90 0.50 -4.63
CA LEU A 41 0.21 0.23 -5.53
C LEU A 41 -0.34 -0.41 -6.81
N THR A 42 0.18 0.02 -7.95
CA THR A 42 -0.14 -0.55 -9.27
C THR A 42 1.15 -0.74 -10.07
N SER A 43 1.18 -1.74 -10.94
CA SER A 43 2.22 -1.89 -11.96
C SER A 43 1.69 -1.43 -13.31
N VAL A 44 2.57 -1.25 -14.30
CA VAL A 44 2.18 -1.11 -15.71
C VAL A 44 1.90 -2.46 -16.38
N GLN A 45 2.24 -3.56 -15.71
CA GLN A 45 2.16 -4.91 -16.25
C GLN A 45 0.81 -5.59 -16.00
N ASN A 46 -0.05 -5.04 -15.14
CA ASN A 46 -1.36 -5.59 -14.83
C ASN A 46 -2.30 -4.52 -14.26
N GLU A 47 -3.59 -4.85 -14.24
CA GLU A 47 -4.65 -4.03 -13.65
C GLU A 47 -4.80 -4.22 -12.13
N ASN A 48 -4.09 -5.22 -11.58
CA ASN A 48 -4.15 -5.54 -10.17
C ASN A 48 -3.79 -4.33 -9.32
N ARG A 49 -4.46 -4.24 -8.18
CA ARG A 49 -4.24 -3.19 -7.21
C ARG A 49 -3.86 -3.80 -5.89
N VAL A 50 -2.67 -3.46 -5.41
CA VAL A 50 -2.25 -3.85 -4.07
C VAL A 50 -2.65 -2.73 -3.11
N GLY A 51 -3.62 -3.02 -2.25
CA GLY A 51 -4.01 -2.15 -1.15
C GLY A 51 -3.09 -2.34 0.04
N VAL A 52 -2.60 -1.23 0.59
CA VAL A 52 -1.74 -1.20 1.77
C VAL A 52 -2.42 -0.35 2.83
N PHE A 53 -2.70 -0.96 3.97
CA PHE A 53 -3.50 -0.36 5.05
C PHE A 53 -2.68 -0.37 6.34
N ALA A 54 -2.39 0.82 6.86
CA ALA A 54 -1.55 1.01 8.04
C ALA A 54 -2.31 1.75 9.15
N ARG A 55 -2.04 1.36 10.39
CA ARG A 55 -2.58 2.00 11.60
C ARG A 55 -1.71 3.16 12.11
N PHE A 56 -0.51 3.30 11.56
CA PHE A 56 0.43 4.36 11.87
C PHE A 56 0.54 5.35 10.71
N PRO A 57 0.88 6.62 10.97
CA PRO A 57 1.11 7.60 9.92
C PRO A 57 2.22 7.16 8.98
N ALA A 58 1.96 7.20 7.69
CA ALA A 58 2.95 6.91 6.67
C ALA A 58 2.72 7.84 5.48
N THR A 59 3.78 8.05 4.69
CA THR A 59 3.70 8.85 3.46
C THR A 59 4.31 8.07 2.31
N SER A 60 3.83 8.32 1.09
CA SER A 60 4.41 7.73 -0.12
C SER A 60 5.91 8.06 -0.25
N ALA A 61 6.32 9.25 0.20
CA ALA A 61 7.73 9.65 0.23
C ALA A 61 8.54 8.82 1.25
N GLY A 62 8.01 8.62 2.46
CA GLY A 62 8.64 7.79 3.48
C GLY A 62 8.79 6.33 3.03
N LEU A 63 7.77 5.76 2.40
CA LEU A 63 7.81 4.41 1.85
C LEU A 63 8.85 4.28 0.73
N ARG A 64 8.93 5.26 -0.18
CA ARG A 64 9.97 5.31 -1.22
C ARG A 64 11.38 5.42 -0.64
N ARG A 65 11.56 6.22 0.41
CA ARG A 65 12.85 6.34 1.10
C ARG A 65 13.26 5.00 1.72
N ARG A 66 12.34 4.32 2.40
CA ARG A 66 12.59 3.02 3.04
C ARG A 66 12.91 1.92 2.04
N LEU A 67 12.28 1.93 0.86
CA LEU A 67 12.63 1.02 -0.24
C LEU A 67 14.11 1.08 -0.63
N ARG A 68 14.70 2.28 -0.65
CA ARG A 68 16.13 2.47 -0.96
C ARG A 68 17.08 1.97 0.13
N GLN A 69 16.58 1.77 1.35
CA GLN A 69 17.37 1.24 2.46
C GLN A 69 17.49 -0.30 2.42
N HIS A 70 16.73 -0.97 1.56
CA HIS A 70 16.83 -2.41 1.35
C HIS A 70 17.67 -2.69 0.09
N PRO A 71 18.88 -3.27 0.21
CA PRO A 71 19.82 -3.40 -0.92
C PRO A 71 19.22 -4.06 -2.16
N GLN A 72 18.48 -5.15 -1.98
CA GLN A 72 17.85 -5.89 -3.09
C GLN A 72 16.79 -5.04 -3.82
N LEU A 73 16.00 -4.26 -3.07
CA LEU A 73 14.96 -3.40 -3.64
C LEU A 73 15.53 -2.13 -4.25
N ALA A 74 16.60 -1.59 -3.65
CA ALA A 74 17.35 -0.47 -4.20
C ALA A 74 17.99 -0.83 -5.55
N ALA A 75 18.62 -1.99 -5.65
CA ALA A 75 19.20 -2.50 -6.89
C ALA A 75 18.12 -2.73 -7.97
N ALA A 76 16.97 -3.31 -7.61
CA ALA A 76 15.86 -3.50 -8.53
C ALA A 76 15.27 -2.17 -9.02
N LEU A 77 15.19 -1.15 -8.15
CA LEU A 77 14.73 0.19 -8.50
C LEU A 77 15.72 0.90 -9.44
N ALA A 78 17.02 0.86 -9.12
CA ALA A 78 18.08 1.46 -9.94
C ALA A 78 18.17 0.83 -11.33
N ALA A 79 17.97 -0.49 -11.42
CA ALA A 79 17.92 -1.24 -12.68
C ALA A 79 16.60 -1.08 -13.45
N GLY A 80 15.66 -0.24 -12.98
CA GLY A 80 14.35 -0.05 -13.62
C GLY A 80 13.44 -1.29 -13.61
N ARG A 81 13.76 -2.32 -12.81
CA ARG A 81 13.01 -3.57 -12.69
C ARG A 81 11.83 -3.47 -11.72
N LEU A 82 11.82 -2.47 -10.85
CA LEU A 82 10.71 -2.19 -9.92
C LEU A 82 9.82 -1.06 -10.45
N ARG A 83 9.00 -1.34 -11.48
CA ARG A 83 8.10 -0.37 -12.13
C ARG A 83 6.73 -0.36 -11.45
N TYR A 84 6.56 0.51 -10.46
CA TYR A 84 5.30 0.67 -9.75
C TYR A 84 4.90 2.14 -9.58
N ARG A 85 3.62 2.37 -9.35
CA ARG A 85 3.08 3.65 -8.89
C ARG A 85 2.49 3.46 -7.50
N ILE A 86 2.74 4.42 -6.60
CA ILE A 86 2.11 4.48 -5.28
C ILE A 86 1.27 5.74 -5.18
N ARG A 87 0.02 5.60 -4.75
CA ARG A 87 -0.88 6.74 -4.47
C ARG A 87 -1.46 6.61 -3.08
N ALA A 88 -1.36 7.68 -2.30
CA ALA A 88 -2.08 7.81 -1.04
C ALA A 88 -3.59 7.95 -1.32
N ARG A 89 -4.42 7.47 -0.41
CA ARG A 89 -5.88 7.60 -0.45
C ARG A 89 -6.36 8.39 0.76
N ALA A 90 -7.15 9.42 0.48
CA ALA A 90 -7.95 10.12 1.48
C ALA A 90 -9.08 9.21 1.96
#